data_AF-A0A0C2CQZ0-F1
#
_entry.id   AF-A0A0C2CQZ0-F1
#
_cell.length_a   1.000
_cell.length_b   1.000
_cell.length_c   1.000
_cell.angle_alpha   90.00
_cell.angle_beta   90.00
_cell.angle_gamma   90.00
#
_symmetry.space_group_name_H-M   'P 1'
#
loop_
_entity.id
_entity.type
_entity.pdbx_description
1 polymer ?
#
loop_
_entity_poly.entity_id
_entity_poly.type
_entity_poly.pdbx_seq_one_letter_code
_entity_poly.pdbx_strand_id
1 'polypeptide(L)'
;MDYARMMIAGLFFSTALDIRSTKKQRTLIIGMGAGVMNSYLTTIPDLPLDITAVDNDPIMETIGKKWFHLRETPLHHVIIQDGVQFVKTAARRGQRYDGIIIDVSHNRLGPLICPTVEFLGNEVVRNLAKILTERGVLIVNVATLRQFFHEANTL
;
A
#
# COMPACT_ATOMS: atom_id res chain seq x y z
N MET A 1 -9.28 -13.19 5.15
CA MET A 1 -9.29 -12.77 3.74
C MET A 1 -10.12 -11.49 3.52
N ASP A 2 -10.98 -11.11 4.48
CA ASP A 2 -11.90 -9.98 4.31
C ASP A 2 -11.21 -8.61 4.31
N TYR A 3 -10.15 -8.43 5.10
CA TYR A 3 -9.46 -7.13 5.18
C TYR A 3 -8.88 -6.66 3.83
N ALA A 4 -8.24 -7.55 3.06
CA ALA A 4 -7.70 -7.22 1.73
C ALA A 4 -8.79 -6.74 0.76
N ARG A 5 -9.96 -7.38 0.79
CA ARG A 5 -11.12 -6.95 -0.01
C ARG A 5 -11.62 -5.58 0.44
N MET A 6 -11.67 -5.32 1.75
CA MET A 6 -12.07 -4.01 2.29
C MET A 6 -11.09 -2.91 1.89
N MET A 7 -9.78 -3.16 1.91
CA MET A 7 -8.79 -2.18 1.50
C MET A 7 -8.89 -1.86 0.00
N ILE A 8 -9.04 -2.87 -0.85
CA ILE A 8 -9.28 -2.68 -2.29
C ILE A 8 -10.58 -1.90 -2.52
N ALA A 9 -11.67 -2.29 -1.86
CA ALA A 9 -12.96 -1.63 -2.00
C ALA A 9 -12.89 -0.15 -1.54
N GLY A 10 -12.16 0.13 -0.46
CA GLY A 10 -11.97 1.48 0.06
C GLY A 10 -11.35 2.45 -0.95
N LEU A 11 -10.49 1.96 -1.85
CA LEU A 11 -9.93 2.80 -2.93
C LEU A 11 -11.02 3.40 -3.82
N PHE A 12 -12.09 2.65 -4.09
CA PHE A 12 -13.20 3.08 -4.94
C PHE A 12 -14.31 3.78 -4.13
N PHE A 13 -14.67 3.24 -2.96
CA PHE A 13 -15.71 3.82 -2.11
C PHE A 13 -15.36 5.22 -1.58
N SER A 14 -14.08 5.50 -1.39
CA SER A 14 -13.60 6.84 -1.01
C SER A 14 -13.66 7.86 -2.16
N THR A 15 -14.02 7.44 -3.38
CA THR A 15 -13.97 8.22 -4.62
C THR A 15 -12.57 8.61 -5.10
N ALA A 16 -11.53 8.11 -4.45
CA ALA A 16 -10.14 8.32 -4.85
C ALA A 16 -9.84 7.66 -6.21
N LEU A 17 -10.33 6.43 -6.41
CA LEU A 17 -10.37 5.78 -7.72
C LEU A 17 -11.81 5.80 -8.27
N ASP A 18 -11.97 6.24 -9.50
CA ASP A 18 -13.21 6.14 -10.27
C ASP A 18 -13.15 4.93 -11.20
N ILE A 19 -14.05 3.97 -10.98
CA ILE A 19 -14.16 2.74 -11.77
C ILE A 19 -14.58 3.01 -13.23
N ARG A 20 -15.07 4.21 -13.54
CA ARG A 20 -15.47 4.62 -14.91
C ARG A 20 -14.44 5.54 -15.56
N SER A 21 -13.34 5.86 -14.88
CA SER A 21 -12.34 6.77 -15.41
C SER A 21 -11.54 6.12 -16.55
N THR A 22 -11.42 6.84 -17.66
CA THR A 22 -10.48 6.51 -18.75
C THR A 22 -9.10 7.14 -18.55
N LYS A 23 -8.93 7.97 -17.52
CA LYS A 23 -7.64 8.57 -17.16
C LYS A 23 -6.87 7.65 -16.23
N LYS A 24 -5.55 7.63 -16.39
CA LYS A 24 -4.62 6.87 -15.55
C LYS A 24 -4.74 7.30 -14.08
N GLN A 25 -4.91 6.33 -13.18
CA GLN A 25 -5.04 6.55 -11.73
C GLN A 25 -3.94 5.79 -11.00
N ARG A 26 -3.23 6.46 -10.09
CA ARG A 26 -2.02 5.93 -9.47
C ARG A 26 -2.29 5.38 -8.09
N THR A 27 -1.89 4.14 -7.84
CA THR A 27 -2.01 3.50 -6.53
C THR A 27 -0.64 3.05 -6.03
N LEU A 28 -0.29 3.44 -4.81
CA LEU A 28 0.88 2.94 -4.09
C LEU A 28 0.42 1.89 -3.07
N ILE A 29 1.03 0.71 -3.09
CA ILE A 29 0.84 -0.33 -2.08
C ILE A 29 2.18 -0.56 -1.41
N ILE A 30 2.25 -0.35 -0.09
CA ILE A 30 3.44 -0.63 0.71
C ILE A 30 3.15 -1.87 1.55
N GLY A 31 3.97 -2.91 1.39
CA GLY A 31 3.66 -4.26 1.85
C GLY A 31 2.93 -5.01 0.73
N MET A 32 3.70 -5.53 -0.23
CA MET A 32 3.16 -6.26 -1.38
C MET A 32 2.81 -7.70 -0.99
N GLY A 33 3.64 -8.32 -0.14
CA GLY A 33 3.65 -9.76 0.05
C GLY A 33 3.83 -10.47 -1.29
N ALA A 34 3.12 -11.58 -1.49
CA ALA A 34 3.18 -12.31 -2.76
C ALA A 34 2.45 -11.63 -3.95
N GLY A 35 1.90 -10.42 -3.76
CA GLY A 35 1.39 -9.60 -4.85
C GLY A 35 -0.12 -9.71 -5.11
N VAL A 36 -0.92 -10.22 -4.17
CA VAL A 36 -2.34 -10.53 -4.40
C VAL A 36 -3.18 -9.27 -4.69
N MET A 37 -3.05 -8.22 -3.88
CA MET A 37 -3.86 -7.00 -4.03
C MET A 37 -3.50 -6.23 -5.31
N ASN A 38 -2.21 -5.98 -5.51
CA ASN A 38 -1.71 -5.30 -6.71
C ASN A 38 -2.03 -6.08 -7.97
N SER A 39 -1.84 -7.41 -7.99
CA SER A 39 -2.20 -8.22 -9.17
C SER A 39 -3.70 -8.18 -9.45
N TYR A 40 -4.56 -8.27 -8.43
CA TYR A 40 -6.01 -8.14 -8.64
C TYR A 40 -6.39 -6.81 -9.30
N LEU A 41 -5.83 -5.68 -8.84
CA LEU A 41 -6.12 -4.38 -9.43
C LEU A 41 -5.77 -4.31 -10.93
N THR A 42 -4.72 -5.02 -11.37
CA THR A 42 -4.36 -5.09 -12.81
C THR A 42 -5.35 -5.89 -13.65
N THR A 43 -6.23 -6.69 -13.05
CA THR A 43 -7.22 -7.51 -13.76
C THR A 43 -8.53 -6.80 -14.04
N ILE A 44 -8.73 -5.59 -13.50
CA ILE A 44 -9.96 -4.83 -13.72
C ILE A 44 -9.97 -4.34 -15.17
N PRO A 45 -10.93 -4.80 -16.00
CA PRO A 45 -10.94 -4.48 -17.42
C PRO A 45 -11.15 -2.99 -17.66
N ASP A 46 -10.49 -2.47 -18.70
CA ASP A 46 -10.63 -1.09 -19.20
C ASP A 46 -10.33 0.03 -18.18
N LEU A 47 -9.72 -0.31 -17.04
CA LEU A 47 -9.36 0.64 -15.99
C LEU A 47 -7.84 0.85 -15.95
N PRO A 48 -7.33 2.03 -16.36
CA PRO A 48 -5.88 2.28 -16.42
C PRO A 48 -5.31 2.58 -15.03
N LEU A 49 -5.14 1.54 -14.20
CA LEU A 49 -4.52 1.64 -12.89
C LEU A 49 -3.00 1.49 -12.99
N ASP A 50 -2.28 2.53 -12.58
CA ASP A 50 -0.83 2.57 -12.45
C ASP A 50 -0.44 2.20 -11.01
N ILE A 51 -0.09 0.92 -10.83
CA ILE A 51 0.15 0.30 -9.53
C ILE A 51 1.65 0.27 -9.26
N THR A 52 2.07 0.90 -8.18
CA THR A 52 3.41 0.74 -7.59
C THR A 52 3.29 -0.09 -6.33
N ALA A 53 3.85 -1.30 -6.32
CA ALA A 53 3.93 -2.17 -5.16
C ALA A 53 5.36 -2.15 -4.60
N VAL A 54 5.49 -1.79 -3.32
CA VAL A 54 6.77 -1.68 -2.61
C VAL A 54 6.82 -2.75 -1.53
N ASP A 55 7.90 -3.53 -1.53
CA ASP A 55 8.19 -4.53 -0.50
C ASP A 55 9.66 -4.45 -0.11
N ASN A 56 9.97 -4.71 1.15
CA ASN A 56 11.37 -4.70 1.61
C ASN A 56 12.05 -6.07 1.43
N ASP A 57 11.29 -7.14 1.20
CA ASP A 57 11.80 -8.50 1.07
C ASP A 57 11.78 -8.99 -0.39
N PRO A 58 12.96 -9.15 -1.04
CA PRO A 58 13.03 -9.68 -2.42
C PRO A 58 12.51 -11.13 -2.54
N ILE A 59 12.42 -11.88 -1.43
CA ILE A 59 11.83 -13.22 -1.43
C ILE A 59 10.35 -13.15 -1.78
N MET A 60 9.63 -12.11 -1.36
CA MET A 60 8.20 -11.94 -1.65
C MET A 60 7.93 -11.75 -3.14
N GLU A 61 8.79 -11.01 -3.84
CA GLU A 61 8.74 -10.91 -5.30
C GLU A 61 9.01 -12.27 -5.96
N THR A 62 10.04 -12.99 -5.50
CA THR A 62 10.37 -14.33 -6.02
C THR A 62 9.18 -15.27 -5.85
N ILE A 63 8.53 -15.22 -4.67
CA ILE A 63 7.35 -16.03 -4.37
C ILE A 63 6.18 -15.64 -5.27
N GLY A 64 5.90 -14.34 -5.39
CA GLY A 64 4.84 -13.81 -6.23
C GLY A 64 4.99 -14.24 -7.68
N LYS A 65 6.19 -14.09 -8.25
CA LYS A 65 6.48 -14.41 -9.66
C LYS A 65 6.37 -15.92 -9.93
N LYS A 66 6.89 -16.76 -9.03
CA LYS A 66 6.97 -18.21 -9.26
C LYS A 66 5.67 -18.97 -8.99
N TRP A 67 4.90 -18.57 -7.96
CA TRP A 67 3.72 -19.32 -7.53
C TRP A 67 2.40 -18.56 -7.65
N PHE A 68 2.42 -17.23 -7.67
CA PHE A 68 1.20 -16.41 -7.67
C PHE A 68 1.01 -15.58 -8.93
N HIS A 69 1.79 -15.86 -9.98
CA HIS A 69 1.68 -15.22 -11.29
C HIS A 69 1.79 -13.69 -11.24
N LEU A 70 2.54 -13.14 -10.27
CA LEU A 70 2.89 -11.73 -10.24
C LEU A 70 3.64 -11.37 -11.51
N ARG A 71 3.11 -10.41 -12.27
CA ARG A 71 3.69 -9.94 -13.52
C ARG A 71 3.73 -8.42 -13.54
N GLU A 72 4.92 -7.88 -13.72
CA GLU A 72 5.09 -6.45 -13.98
C GLU A 72 4.60 -6.12 -15.40
N THR A 73 4.07 -4.91 -15.54
CA THR A 73 3.58 -4.36 -16.81
C THR A 73 3.97 -2.88 -16.87
N PRO A 74 3.75 -2.17 -17.99
CA PRO A 74 3.95 -0.72 -18.04
C PRO A 74 3.12 0.09 -17.02
N LEU A 75 2.10 -0.52 -16.41
CA LEU A 75 1.25 0.06 -15.36
C LEU A 75 1.32 -0.73 -14.05
N HIS A 76 2.24 -1.67 -13.91
CA HIS A 76 2.40 -2.47 -12.69
C HIS A 76 3.87 -2.64 -12.38
N HIS A 77 4.31 -2.00 -11.32
CA HIS A 77 5.71 -1.87 -10.94
C HIS A 77 5.94 -2.52 -9.59
N VAL A 78 6.92 -3.41 -9.51
CA VAL A 78 7.38 -3.99 -8.24
C VAL A 78 8.70 -3.33 -7.86
N ILE A 79 8.79 -2.83 -6.63
CA ILE A 79 9.97 -2.12 -6.13
C ILE A 79 10.42 -2.78 -4.83
N ILE A 80 11.63 -3.34 -4.84
CA ILE A 80 12.26 -3.86 -3.64
C ILE A 80 12.97 -2.72 -2.92
N GLN A 81 12.31 -2.17 -1.90
CA GLN A 81 12.82 -1.04 -1.12
C GLN A 81 12.10 -0.95 0.24
N ASP A 82 12.77 -0.40 1.25
CA ASP A 82 12.10 0.05 2.46
C ASP A 82 11.01 1.10 2.16
N GLY A 83 9.80 0.84 2.66
CA GLY A 83 8.62 1.67 2.38
C GLY A 83 8.74 3.11 2.90
N VAL A 84 9.38 3.31 4.05
CA VAL A 84 9.60 4.65 4.60
C VAL A 84 10.57 5.45 3.73
N GLN A 85 11.66 4.83 3.28
CA GLN A 85 12.60 5.44 2.33
C GLN A 85 11.94 5.72 0.97
N PHE A 86 11.08 4.82 0.50
CA PHE A 86 10.33 5.02 -0.73
C PHE A 86 9.44 6.27 -0.64
N VAL A 87 8.61 6.36 0.42
CA VAL A 87 7.73 7.51 0.67
C VAL A 87 8.52 8.82 0.75
N LYS A 88 9.66 8.82 1.47
CA LYS A 88 10.55 9.99 1.55
C LYS A 88 11.08 10.41 0.17
N THR A 89 11.49 9.46 -0.65
CA THR A 89 12.00 9.70 -2.00
C THR A 89 10.90 10.20 -2.93
N ALA A 90 9.70 9.61 -2.87
CA ALA A 90 8.53 10.01 -3.62
C ALA A 90 8.11 11.45 -3.31
N ALA A 91 8.11 11.81 -2.02
CA ALA A 91 7.82 13.17 -1.55
C ALA A 91 8.85 14.21 -2.03
N ARG A 92 10.11 13.82 -2.18
CA ARG A 92 11.17 14.68 -2.76
C ARG A 92 11.03 14.83 -4.28
N ARG A 93 10.65 13.75 -4.97
CA ARG A 93 10.44 13.73 -6.43
C ARG A 93 9.11 14.36 -6.88
N GLY A 94 8.26 14.78 -5.94
CA GLY A 94 6.94 15.34 -6.26
C GLY A 94 5.98 14.31 -6.86
N GLN A 95 6.19 13.03 -6.60
CA GLN A 95 5.27 11.98 -7.02
C GLN A 95 3.93 12.15 -6.28
N ARG A 96 2.85 11.79 -6.98
CA ARG A 96 1.48 11.87 -6.45
C ARG A 96 0.72 10.59 -6.75
N TYR A 97 -0.10 10.16 -5.81
CA TYR A 97 -0.91 8.95 -5.84
C TYR A 97 -2.36 9.28 -5.46
N ASP A 98 -3.30 8.64 -6.16
CA ASP A 98 -4.73 8.72 -5.87
C ASP A 98 -5.09 7.78 -4.72
N GLY A 99 -4.48 6.59 -4.68
CA GLY A 99 -4.62 5.65 -3.57
C GLY A 99 -3.28 5.30 -2.94
N ILE A 100 -3.24 5.23 -1.61
CA ILE A 100 -2.12 4.64 -0.87
C ILE A 100 -2.67 3.59 0.09
N ILE A 101 -2.14 2.36 0.00
CA ILE A 101 -2.39 1.29 0.96
C ILE A 101 -1.10 1.03 1.74
N ILE A 102 -1.21 1.00 3.07
CA ILE A 102 -0.14 0.55 3.98
C ILE A 102 -0.60 -0.77 4.60
N ASP A 103 0.08 -1.85 4.23
CA ASP A 103 -0.11 -3.21 4.75
C ASP A 103 1.23 -3.82 5.14
N VAL A 104 1.94 -3.14 6.05
CA VAL A 104 3.28 -3.53 6.48
C VAL A 104 3.24 -3.97 7.93
N SER A 105 3.64 -5.22 8.19
CA SER A 105 3.71 -5.76 9.53
C SER A 105 5.09 -6.30 9.89
N HIS A 106 5.41 -6.28 11.17
CA HIS A 106 6.56 -7.02 11.70
C HIS A 106 6.22 -8.48 11.98
N ASN A 107 7.19 -9.38 11.79
CA ASN A 107 7.13 -10.77 12.27
C ASN A 107 7.41 -10.87 13.79
N ARG A 108 7.09 -9.82 14.55
CA ARG A 108 7.30 -9.75 16.00
C ARG A 108 6.00 -9.36 16.68
N LEU A 109 5.70 -10.01 17.80
CA LEU A 109 4.57 -9.62 18.63
C LEU A 109 4.90 -8.31 19.34
N GLY A 110 3.95 -7.38 19.31
CA GLY A 110 4.06 -6.10 19.98
C GLY A 110 2.71 -5.37 20.02
N PRO A 111 2.68 -4.16 20.59
CA PRO A 111 1.44 -3.42 20.75
C PRO A 111 0.76 -3.08 19.44
N LEU A 112 1.54 -2.80 18.41
CA LEU A 112 1.07 -2.62 17.04
C LEU A 112 1.82 -3.59 16.13
N ILE A 113 1.08 -4.49 15.48
CA ILE A 113 1.63 -5.45 14.52
C ILE A 113 1.67 -4.82 13.13
N CYS A 114 0.59 -4.14 12.75
CA CYS A 114 0.43 -3.43 11.48
C CYS A 114 -0.31 -2.10 11.75
N PRO A 115 0.11 -0.97 11.16
CA PRO A 115 1.36 -0.79 10.44
C PRO A 115 2.56 -0.89 11.38
N THR A 116 3.78 -0.89 10.86
CA THR A 116 4.97 -0.74 11.70
C THR A 116 5.04 0.68 12.30
N VAL A 117 5.64 0.82 13.49
CA VAL A 117 5.69 2.10 14.22
C VAL A 117 6.43 3.20 13.45
N GLU A 118 7.33 2.84 12.54
CA GLU A 118 8.04 3.77 11.67
C GLU A 118 7.07 4.56 10.78
N PHE A 119 5.93 3.98 10.38
CA PHE A 119 4.89 4.69 9.60
C PHE A 119 4.10 5.72 10.43
N LEU A 120 4.18 5.68 11.77
CA LEU A 120 3.54 6.66 12.65
C LEU A 120 4.38 7.92 12.82
N GLY A 121 5.64 7.92 12.39
CA GLY A 121 6.53 9.06 12.55
C GLY A 121 6.04 10.30 11.81
N ASN A 122 6.07 11.46 12.48
CA ASN A 122 5.60 12.75 11.94
C ASN A 122 6.22 13.13 10.58
N GLU A 123 7.47 12.75 10.30
CA GLU A 123 8.08 12.96 8.97
C GLU A 123 7.40 12.07 7.91
N VAL A 124 7.16 10.80 8.23
CA VAL A 124 6.56 9.83 7.32
C VAL A 124 5.11 10.21 7.02
N VAL A 125 4.33 10.54 8.05
CA VAL A 125 2.94 11.01 7.89
C VAL A 125 2.87 12.27 7.02
N ARG A 126 3.77 13.24 7.24
CA ARG A 126 3.86 14.44 6.38
C ARG A 126 4.21 14.11 4.93
N ASN A 127 5.13 13.16 4.72
CA ASN A 127 5.50 12.73 3.37
C ASN A 127 4.36 11.97 2.68
N LEU A 128 3.64 11.09 3.40
CA LEU A 128 2.43 10.41 2.90
C LEU A 128 1.36 11.43 2.47
N ALA A 129 1.07 12.41 3.32
CA ALA A 129 0.14 13.50 2.99
C ALA A 129 0.59 14.28 1.75
N LYS A 130 1.90 14.55 1.61
CA LYS A 130 2.47 15.28 0.46
C LYS A 130 2.36 14.51 -0.85
N ILE A 131 2.43 13.17 -0.82
CA ILE A 131 2.34 12.32 -2.01
C ILE A 131 0.90 11.91 -2.35
N LEU A 132 -0.11 12.25 -1.54
CA LEU A 132 -1.51 12.08 -1.91
C LEU A 132 -1.96 13.19 -2.86
N THR A 133 -2.81 12.86 -3.83
CA THR A 133 -3.58 13.88 -4.58
C THR A 133 -4.62 14.54 -3.66
N GLU A 134 -5.20 15.65 -4.10
CA GLU A 134 -6.19 16.39 -3.28
C GLU A 134 -7.43 15.55 -2.94
N ARG A 135 -7.80 14.62 -3.83
CA ARG A 135 -8.90 13.65 -3.62
C ARG A 135 -8.39 12.26 -3.26
N GLY A 136 -7.10 12.13 -2.94
CA GLY A 136 -6.49 10.85 -2.69
C GLY A 136 -6.91 10.26 -1.34
N VAL A 137 -6.78 8.94 -1.21
CA VAL A 137 -7.08 8.22 0.03
C VAL A 137 -5.83 7.50 0.55
N LEU A 138 -5.64 7.57 1.87
CA LEU A 138 -4.74 6.68 2.59
C LEU A 138 -5.56 5.63 3.32
N ILE A 139 -5.27 4.36 3.06
CA ILE A 139 -5.87 3.20 3.71
C ILE A 139 -4.76 2.47 4.44
N VAL A 140 -4.98 2.18 5.72
CA VAL A 140 -3.98 1.54 6.58
C VAL A 140 -4.60 0.29 7.17
N ASN A 141 -3.94 -0.85 6.99
CA ASN A 141 -4.27 -2.03 7.77
C ASN A 141 -3.79 -1.82 9.20
N VAL A 142 -4.70 -1.94 10.17
CA VAL A 142 -4.38 -1.80 11.59
C VAL A 142 -4.64 -3.14 12.28
N ALA A 143 -3.58 -3.75 12.78
CA ALA A 143 -3.62 -5.01 13.50
C ALA A 143 -2.90 -4.88 14.85
N THR A 144 -3.61 -5.21 15.92
CA THR A 144 -3.09 -5.29 17.29
C THR A 144 -3.64 -6.55 17.96
N LEU A 145 -2.92 -7.08 18.94
CA LEU A 145 -3.45 -8.15 19.78
C LEU A 145 -4.30 -7.56 20.90
N ARG A 146 -5.39 -8.25 21.24
CA ARG A 146 -6.30 -7.83 22.31
C ARG A 146 -5.57 -7.55 23.64
N GLN A 147 -4.53 -8.32 23.95
CA GLN A 147 -3.74 -8.15 25.18
C GLN A 147 -2.93 -6.84 25.20
N PHE A 148 -2.65 -6.23 24.05
CA PHE A 148 -1.89 -4.98 23.95
C PHE A 148 -2.74 -3.77 23.55
N PHE A 149 -4.07 -3.89 23.56
CA PHE A 149 -4.96 -2.84 23.06
C PHE A 149 -4.77 -1.49 23.78
N HIS A 150 -4.51 -1.52 25.10
CA HIS A 150 -4.23 -0.29 25.86
C HIS A 150 -2.90 0.36 25.47
N GLU A 151 -1.85 -0.44 25.31
CA GLU A 151 -0.52 0.04 24.90
C GLU A 151 -0.56 0.59 23.46
N ALA A 152 -1.30 -0.06 22.57
CA ALA A 152 -1.48 0.39 21.19
C ALA A 152 -2.12 1.78 21.09
N ASN A 153 -3.06 2.11 22.00
CA ASN A 153 -3.71 3.43 22.04
C ASN A 153 -2.80 4.57 22.54
N THR A 154 -1.58 4.26 22.98
CA THR A 154 -0.60 5.26 23.46
C THR A 154 0.53 5.54 22.47
N LEU A 155 0.57 4.82 21.35
CA LEU A 155 1.50 5.03 20.24
C LEU A 155 1.07 6.21 19.35
#